data_AF-A0AAD7J7N3-F1
#
_entry.id   AF-A0AAD7J7N3-F1
#
_cell.length_a   1.000
_cell.length_b   1.000
_cell.length_c   1.000
_cell.angle_alpha   90.00
_cell.angle_beta   90.00
_cell.angle_gamma   90.00
#
_symmetry.space_group_name_H-M   'P 1'
#
loop_
_entity.id
_entity.type
_entity.pdbx_description
1 polymer ?
#
loop_
_entity_poly.entity_id
_entity_poly.type
_entity_poly.pdbx_seq_one_letter_code
_entity_poly.pdbx_strand_id
1 'polypeptide(L)'
;SQMFTILSIQPHSTGLQVLTSENKWIEIPPLAGHLIVNLGSQIAHLTNDVFRTAPHRVLTQRDSERNLMAVFFYANMNLPLE
;
A
#
# COMPACT_ATOMS: atom_id res chain seq x y z
N SER A 1 -0.37 12.00 -7.67
CA SER A 1 -0.19 11.87 -6.20
C SER A 1 -1.44 11.21 -5.64
N GLN A 2 -1.33 10.28 -4.69
CA GLN A 2 -2.45 9.50 -4.12
C GLN A 2 -2.53 9.69 -2.59
N MET A 3 -3.71 9.58 -1.99
CA MET A 3 -3.89 9.64 -0.53
C MET A 3 -3.56 8.30 0.15
N PHE A 4 -4.32 7.24 -0.16
CA PHE A 4 -4.04 5.89 0.29
C PHE A 4 -4.69 4.86 -0.64
N THR A 5 -4.23 3.61 -0.57
CA THR A 5 -4.82 2.45 -1.25
C THR A 5 -5.34 1.49 -0.20
N ILE A 6 -6.54 0.94 -0.40
CA ILE A 6 -7.02 -0.24 0.31
C ILE A 6 -6.85 -1.44 -0.61
N LEU A 7 -6.21 -2.48 -0.10
CA LEU A 7 -5.87 -3.69 -0.84
C LEU A 7 -6.44 -4.91 -0.13
N SER A 8 -7.26 -5.68 -0.82
CA SER A 8 -7.71 -7.01 -0.41
C SER A 8 -6.94 -8.05 -1.20
N ILE A 9 -6.35 -9.02 -0.51
CA ILE A 9 -5.52 -10.07 -1.10
C ILE A 9 -6.08 -11.42 -0.65
N GLN A 10 -6.27 -12.35 -1.59
CA GLN A 10 -6.68 -13.71 -1.23
C GLN A 10 -5.57 -14.43 -0.43
N PRO A 11 -5.92 -15.30 0.54
CA PRO A 11 -4.92 -15.91 1.45
C PRO A 11 -3.76 -16.68 0.80
N HIS A 12 -3.87 -17.11 -0.47
CA HIS A 12 -2.81 -17.79 -1.19
C HIS A 12 -1.93 -16.86 -2.05
N SER A 13 -2.29 -15.59 -2.16
CA SER A 13 -1.61 -14.61 -3.01
C SER A 13 -0.42 -13.97 -2.27
N THR A 14 0.73 -14.64 -2.26
CA THR A 14 1.94 -14.21 -1.53
C THR A 14 2.88 -13.32 -2.35
N GLY A 15 3.92 -12.77 -1.71
CA GLY A 15 5.01 -12.05 -2.37
C GLY A 15 4.92 -10.52 -2.37
N LEU A 16 3.89 -9.93 -1.74
CA LEU A 16 3.88 -8.50 -1.44
C LEU A 16 4.96 -8.20 -0.39
N GLN A 17 5.82 -7.23 -0.69
CA GLN A 17 6.88 -6.79 0.21
C GLN A 17 6.86 -5.28 0.40
N VAL A 18 7.27 -4.83 1.59
CA VAL A 18 7.49 -3.43 1.92
C VAL A 18 8.94 -3.22 2.36
N LEU A 19 9.51 -2.08 1.99
CA LEU A 19 10.82 -1.64 2.47
C LEU A 19 10.66 -0.93 3.82
N THR A 20 11.31 -1.47 4.85
CA THR A 20 11.35 -0.88 6.19
C THR A 20 12.31 0.31 6.26
N SER A 21 12.21 1.10 7.33
CA SER A 21 13.16 2.19 7.62
C SER A 21 14.61 1.71 7.82
N GLU A 22 14.81 0.43 8.07
CA GLU A 22 16.12 -0.22 8.17
C GLU A 22 16.66 -0.70 6.80
N ASN A 23 16.03 -0.31 5.69
CA ASN A 23 16.35 -0.77 4.33
C ASN A 23 16.24 -2.30 4.14
N LYS A 24 15.38 -2.95 4.93
CA LYS A 24 15.09 -4.39 4.78
C LYS A 24 13.73 -4.57 4.11
N TRP A 25 13.68 -5.45 3.11
CA TRP A 25 12.42 -5.91 2.54
C TRP A 25 11.79 -6.95 3.45
N ILE A 26 10.56 -6.73 3.88
CA ILE A 26 9.77 -7.69 4.64
C ILE A 26 8.54 -8.10 3.85
N GLU A 27 8.14 -9.35 3.95
CA GLU A 27 6.92 -9.87 3.33
C GLU A 27 5.70 -9.53 4.17
N ILE A 28 4.62 -9.12 3.49
CA ILE A 28 3.32 -8.87 4.11
C ILE A 28 2.46 -10.12 3.89
N PRO A 29 2.12 -10.86 4.96
CA PRO A 29 1.34 -12.09 4.82
C PRO A 29 -0.12 -11.76 4.43
N PRO A 30 -0.72 -12.49 3.48
CA PRO A 30 -2.13 -12.36 3.16
C PRO A 30 -2.98 -13.01 4.27
N LEU A 31 -3.54 -12.19 5.16
CA LEU A 31 -4.37 -12.65 6.27
C LEU A 31 -5.85 -12.64 5.88
N ALA A 32 -6.53 -13.78 6.07
CA ALA A 32 -7.97 -13.88 5.80
C ALA A 32 -8.77 -12.84 6.60
N GLY A 33 -9.70 -12.16 5.95
CA GLY A 33 -10.54 -11.12 6.57
C GLY A 33 -9.82 -9.80 6.87
N HIS A 34 -8.55 -9.63 6.47
CA HIS A 34 -7.80 -8.40 6.68
C HIS A 34 -7.66 -7.60 5.37
N LEU A 35 -7.48 -6.29 5.52
CA LEU A 35 -7.17 -5.38 4.44
C LEU A 35 -5.80 -4.75 4.69
N ILE A 36 -5.05 -4.52 3.62
CA ILE A 36 -3.77 -3.82 3.65
C ILE A 36 -4.04 -2.37 3.23
N VAL A 37 -3.51 -1.42 4.01
CA VAL A 37 -3.63 0.01 3.71
C VAL A 37 -2.25 0.57 3.40
N ASN A 38 -2.06 1.03 2.16
CA ASN A 38 -0.82 1.67 1.72
C ASN A 38 -1.00 3.18 1.69
N LEU A 39 -0.18 3.92 2.43
CA LEU A 39 -0.21 5.38 2.46
C LEU A 39 0.52 5.97 1.25
N GLY A 40 -0.10 6.94 0.60
CA GLY A 40 0.41 7.64 -0.58
C GLY A 40 1.02 9.00 -0.25
N SER A 41 1.54 9.70 -1.26
CA SER A 41 2.27 10.95 -1.06
C SER A 41 1.39 12.15 -0.69
N GLN A 42 0.08 12.12 -0.99
CA GLN A 42 -0.81 13.23 -0.57
C GLN A 42 -0.96 13.27 0.96
N ILE A 43 -1.10 12.11 1.63
CA ILE A 43 -1.22 12.11 3.10
C ILE A 43 0.10 12.46 3.78
N ALA A 44 1.24 12.10 3.17
CA ALA A 44 2.55 12.56 3.64
C ALA A 44 2.64 14.08 3.60
N HIS A 45 2.27 14.70 2.46
CA HIS A 45 2.25 16.15 2.33
C HIS A 45 1.29 16.83 3.31
N LEU A 46 0.05 16.33 3.43
CA LEU A 46 -0.97 16.89 4.34
C LEU A 46 -0.57 16.81 5.82
N THR A 47 0.28 15.84 6.19
CA THR A 47 0.70 15.62 7.57
C THR A 47 2.12 16.11 7.87
N ASN A 48 2.72 16.88 6.96
CA ASN A 48 4.12 17.33 7.07
C ASN A 48 5.08 16.16 7.39
N ASP A 49 4.95 15.07 6.62
CA ASP A 49 5.78 13.86 6.69
C ASP A 49 5.74 13.08 8.02
N VAL A 50 4.72 13.30 8.86
CA VAL A 50 4.41 12.41 9.99
C VAL A 50 4.07 11.01 9.46
N PHE A 51 3.24 10.92 8.42
CA PHE A 51 3.09 9.70 7.64
C PHE A 51 4.00 9.73 6.42
N ARG A 52 4.59 8.58 6.09
CA ARG A 52 5.52 8.46 4.95
C ARG A 52 5.10 7.32 4.05
N THR A 53 5.35 7.48 2.75
CA THR A 53 5.14 6.41 1.78
C THR A 53 6.21 5.35 1.97
N ALA A 54 5.80 4.10 2.15
CA ALA A 54 6.71 2.97 2.19
C ALA A 54 6.84 2.38 0.77
N PRO A 55 8.06 2.29 0.19
CA PRO A 55 8.27 1.57 -1.05
C PRO A 55 7.77 0.14 -0.91
N HIS A 56 6.97 -0.32 -1.87
CA HIS A 56 6.41 -1.65 -1.89
C HIS A 56 6.63 -2.29 -3.26
N ARG A 57 6.73 -3.61 -3.29
CA ARG A 57 6.90 -4.39 -4.52
C ARG A 57 6.18 -5.72 -4.39
N VAL A 58 5.91 -6.36 -5.52
CA VAL A 58 5.41 -7.73 -5.55
C VAL A 58 6.46 -8.59 -6.25
N LEU A 59 6.89 -9.68 -5.61
CA LEU A 59 7.78 -10.64 -6.24
C LEU A 59 6.98 -11.58 -7.15
N THR A 60 7.41 -11.71 -8.41
CA THR A 60 6.81 -12.65 -9.35
C THR A 60 7.15 -14.08 -8.94
N GLN A 61 6.15 -14.96 -8.90
CA GLN A 61 6.32 -16.41 -8.75
C GLN A 61 5.74 -17.04 -10.01
N ARG A 62 6.47 -17.99 -10.62
CA ARG A 62 6.11 -18.54 -11.95
C ARG A 62 4.80 -19.35 -11.94
N ASP A 63 4.49 -19.99 -10.82
CA ASP A 63 3.41 -20.98 -10.74
C ASP A 63 2.28 -20.58 -9.77
N SER A 64 2.19 -19.29 -9.40
CA SER A 64 1.14 -18.80 -8.50
C SER A 64 0.22 -17.80 -9.19
N GLU A 65 -1.08 -18.10 -9.23
CA GLU A 65 -2.09 -17.09 -9.53
C GLU A 65 -2.24 -16.15 -8.32
N ARG A 66 -2.39 -14.85 -8.59
CA ARG A 66 -2.64 -13.85 -7.55
C ARG A 66 -3.91 -13.10 -7.85
N ASN A 67 -4.88 -13.28 -6.96
CA ASN A 67 -6.13 -12.55 -6.97
C ASN A 67 -6.10 -11.46 -5.88
N LEU A 68 -6.28 -10.21 -6.31
CA LEU A 68 -6.31 -9.03 -5.46
C LEU A 68 -7.35 -8.03 -5.96
N MET A 69 -7.82 -7.18 -5.05
CA MET A 69 -8.62 -6.01 -5.37
C MET A 69 -7.99 -4.79 -4.71
N ALA A 70 -7.72 -3.76 -5.52
CA ALA A 70 -7.16 -2.50 -5.05
C ALA A 70 -8.15 -1.35 -5.29
N VAL A 71 -8.39 -0.56 -4.25
CA VAL A 71 -9.20 0.66 -4.31
C VAL A 71 -8.31 1.84 -3.96
N PHE A 72 -8.26 2.82 -4.87
CA PHE A 72 -7.34 3.96 -4.79
C PHE A 72 -8.11 5.22 -4.40
N PHE A 73 -7.70 5.85 -3.29
CA PHE A 73 -8.29 7.09 -2.79
C PHE A 73 -7.39 8.28 -3.10
N TYR A 74 -7.98 9.34 -3.64
CA TYR A 74 -7.32 10.57 -4.01
C TYR A 74 -8.04 11.75 -3.35
N ALA A 75 -7.28 12.62 -2.67
CA ALA A 75 -7.77 13.91 -2.22
C ALA A 75 -7.70 14.90 -3.38
N ASN A 76 -8.74 15.74 -3.50
CA ASN A 76 -8.66 16.93 -4.34
C ASN A 76 -7.83 17.99 -3.62
N MET A 77 -6.54 18.06 -3.95
CA MET A 77 -5.58 18.98 -3.35
C MET A 77 -5.77 20.44 -3.79
N ASN A 78 -6.68 20.71 -4.72
CA ASN A 78 -6.95 22.05 -5.24
C ASN A 78 -8.17 22.72 -4.56
N LEU A 79 -8.81 22.03 -3.62
CA LEU A 79 -9.88 22.65 -2.82
C LEU A 79 -9.25 23.63 -1.81
N PRO A 80 -9.75 24.88 -1.75
CA PRO A 80 -9.40 25.78 -0.66
C PRO A 80 -9.72 25.10 0.67
N LEU A 81 -8.79 25.14 1.61
CA LEU A 81 -9.09 24.84 3.00
C LEU A 81 -9.86 26.05 3.52
N GLU A 82 -11.17 25.88 3.77
CA GLU A 82 -11.98 26.88 4.48
C GLU A 82 -11.52 27.03 5.93
#